data_AF-A0A2K6UCW9-F1
#
_entry.id   AF-A0A2K6UCW9-F1
#
_cell.length_a   1.000
_cell.length_b   1.000
_cell.length_c   1.000
_cell.angle_alpha   90.00
_cell.angle_beta   90.00
_cell.angle_gamma   90.00
#
_symmetry.space_group_name_H-M   'P 1'
#
loop_
_entity.id
_entity.type
_entity.pdbx_description
1 polymer ?
#
loop_
_entity_poly.entity_id
_entity_poly.type
_entity_poly.pdbx_seq_one_letter_code
_entity_poly.pdbx_strand_id
1 'polypeptide(L)'
;MTDAVVSFAKDFLAGGVAAAISKMAVAPIKRVKLLLKQITADKYFPTQALNFAFKDKFKQIFLGGVDKRTQFWRYFAGNLASGGAAGATSLCFVYPVDFARTRLAADVGKAGAEREFRGLGDCLVKIYKSDVIKGLYQGFNVSVQGIIIYQAAYFGIYDTAKRMLPDPKNTHIVISWMIPQTVTAFAGLTSYPFDTVRHCMMMQSGCKGTDIMYTGALDCWRKIARDEGGKAFFKGAWSNVLRGMGGAFVLVLYD
;
A
#
# COMPACT_ATOMS: atom_id res chain seq x y z
N MET A 1 -4.07 33.03 -4.38
CA MET A 1 -4.78 31.81 -3.89
C MET A 1 -5.22 30.91 -5.05
N THR A 2 -5.70 31.48 -6.15
CA THR A 2 -6.10 30.78 -7.39
C THR A 2 -4.97 30.01 -8.07
N ASP A 3 -3.77 30.57 -8.21
CA ASP A 3 -2.67 29.88 -8.91
C ASP A 3 -2.13 28.65 -8.16
N ALA A 4 -2.09 28.70 -6.82
CA ALA A 4 -1.70 27.55 -6.01
C ALA A 4 -2.74 26.42 -6.10
N VAL A 5 -4.03 26.76 -6.14
CA VAL A 5 -5.12 25.79 -6.31
C VAL A 5 -5.09 25.18 -7.71
N VAL A 6 -4.80 25.99 -8.75
CA VAL A 6 -4.68 25.50 -10.14
C VAL A 6 -3.44 24.64 -10.33
N SER A 7 -2.28 25.01 -9.77
CA SER A 7 -1.07 24.17 -9.78
C SER A 7 -1.33 22.85 -9.07
N PHE A 8 -1.93 22.89 -7.89
CA PHE A 8 -2.28 21.69 -7.14
C PHE A 8 -3.23 20.80 -7.94
N ALA A 9 -4.28 21.35 -8.56
CA ALA A 9 -5.20 20.59 -9.37
C ALA A 9 -4.51 19.92 -10.57
N LYS A 10 -3.57 20.62 -11.22
CA LYS A 10 -2.76 20.07 -12.32
C LYS A 10 -1.86 18.94 -11.83
N ASP A 11 -1.10 19.14 -10.76
CA ASP A 11 -0.18 18.14 -10.19
C ASP A 11 -0.94 16.90 -9.68
N PHE A 12 -2.10 17.14 -9.07
CA PHE A 12 -2.99 16.10 -8.57
C PHE A 12 -3.58 15.26 -9.70
N LEU A 13 -4.10 15.90 -10.77
CA LEU A 13 -4.65 15.20 -11.94
C LEU A 13 -3.55 14.46 -12.69
N ALA A 14 -2.40 15.09 -12.92
CA ALA A 14 -1.25 14.47 -13.57
C ALA A 14 -0.78 13.23 -12.81
N GLY A 15 -0.59 13.34 -11.49
CA GLY A 15 -0.21 12.21 -10.66
C GLY A 15 -1.25 11.09 -10.63
N GLY A 16 -2.55 11.44 -10.65
CA GLY A 16 -3.65 10.47 -10.69
C GLY A 16 -3.71 9.68 -12.00
N VAL A 17 -3.53 10.38 -13.12
CA VAL A 17 -3.46 9.78 -14.46
C VAL A 17 -2.23 8.89 -14.58
N ALA A 18 -1.05 9.38 -14.18
CA ALA A 18 0.19 8.62 -14.20
C ALA A 18 0.09 7.33 -13.35
N ALA A 19 -0.47 7.43 -12.14
CA ALA A 19 -0.70 6.27 -11.28
C ALA A 19 -1.68 5.25 -11.87
N ALA A 20 -2.72 5.72 -12.57
CA ALA A 20 -3.68 4.85 -13.25
C ALA A 20 -3.04 4.11 -14.43
N ILE A 21 -2.29 4.83 -15.27
CA ILE A 21 -1.59 4.28 -16.45
C ILE A 21 -0.55 3.24 -16.02
N SER A 22 0.30 3.59 -15.05
CA SER A 22 1.32 2.68 -14.49
C SER A 22 0.69 1.37 -14.00
N LYS A 23 -0.39 1.44 -13.20
CA LYS A 23 -1.06 0.24 -12.69
C LYS A 23 -1.81 -0.55 -13.78
N MET A 24 -2.26 0.10 -14.86
CA MET A 24 -2.86 -0.57 -16.01
C MET A 24 -1.85 -1.33 -16.86
N ALA A 25 -0.66 -0.75 -17.07
CA ALA A 25 0.38 -1.35 -17.89
C ALA A 25 0.83 -2.70 -17.32
N VAL A 26 0.89 -2.80 -15.99
CA VAL A 26 1.39 -3.99 -15.29
C VAL A 26 0.27 -5.00 -14.95
N ALA A 27 -0.99 -4.71 -15.31
CA ALA A 27 -2.14 -5.58 -15.00
C ALA A 27 -2.42 -6.60 -16.12
N PRO A 28 -2.50 -7.91 -15.83
CA PRO A 28 -2.48 -8.95 -16.87
C PRO A 28 -3.80 -9.18 -17.66
N ILE A 29 -4.91 -8.47 -17.42
CA ILE A 29 -6.21 -8.77 -18.08
C ILE A 29 -7.05 -7.49 -18.33
N LYS A 30 -7.82 -7.41 -19.44
CA LYS A 30 -8.72 -6.28 -19.76
C LYS A 30 -9.75 -5.95 -18.66
N ARG A 31 -10.38 -6.95 -18.04
CA ARG A 31 -11.32 -6.75 -16.92
C ARG A 31 -10.64 -6.29 -15.65
N VAL A 32 -9.47 -6.84 -15.35
CA VAL A 32 -8.63 -6.37 -14.23
C VAL A 32 -8.25 -4.91 -14.47
N LYS A 33 -7.88 -4.51 -15.70
CA LYS A 33 -7.60 -3.10 -16.03
C LYS A 33 -8.78 -2.16 -15.77
N LEU A 34 -10.01 -2.54 -16.15
CA LEU A 34 -11.21 -1.71 -15.92
C LEU A 34 -11.54 -1.55 -14.43
N LEU A 35 -11.51 -2.65 -13.67
CA LEU A 35 -11.70 -2.60 -12.21
C LEU A 35 -10.60 -1.79 -11.54
N LEU A 36 -9.35 -1.98 -11.97
CA LEU A 36 -8.21 -1.22 -11.46
C LEU A 36 -8.30 0.27 -11.79
N LYS A 37 -8.87 0.67 -12.94
CA LYS A 37 -9.08 2.08 -13.29
C LYS A 37 -9.97 2.78 -12.28
N GLN A 38 -11.18 2.24 -12.09
CA GLN A 38 -12.19 2.82 -11.21
C GLN A 38 -11.67 2.87 -9.77
N ILE A 39 -11.10 1.76 -9.30
CA ILE A 39 -10.61 1.65 -7.92
C ILE A 39 -9.38 2.53 -7.68
N THR A 40 -8.49 2.67 -8.67
CA THR A 40 -7.31 3.52 -8.51
C THR A 40 -7.71 4.98 -8.45
N ALA A 41 -8.70 5.42 -9.23
CA ALA A 41 -9.27 6.75 -9.09
C ALA A 41 -9.93 6.92 -7.71
N ASP A 42 -10.85 6.03 -7.32
CA ASP A 42 -11.60 6.13 -6.06
C ASP A 42 -10.70 6.09 -4.81
N LYS A 43 -9.52 5.45 -4.90
CA LYS A 43 -8.51 5.44 -3.82
C LYS A 43 -7.56 6.63 -3.87
N TYR A 44 -7.08 7.00 -5.06
CA TYR A 44 -6.03 8.01 -5.19
C TYR A 44 -6.51 9.39 -4.74
N PHE A 45 -7.74 9.76 -5.11
CA PHE A 45 -8.32 11.05 -4.76
C PHE A 45 -8.39 11.29 -3.24
N PRO A 46 -9.04 10.42 -2.43
CA PRO A 46 -9.10 10.62 -0.99
C PRO A 46 -7.73 10.47 -0.32
N THR A 47 -6.86 9.56 -0.79
CA THR A 47 -5.51 9.44 -0.23
C THR A 47 -4.68 10.72 -0.44
N GLN A 48 -4.74 11.33 -1.63
CA GLN A 48 -4.05 12.59 -1.90
C GLN A 48 -4.64 13.75 -1.09
N ALA A 49 -5.97 13.86 -1.01
CA ALA A 49 -6.63 14.89 -0.20
C ALA A 49 -6.25 14.78 1.29
N LEU A 50 -6.22 13.57 1.84
CA LEU A 50 -5.81 13.32 3.22
C LEU A 50 -4.31 13.57 3.43
N ASN A 51 -3.46 13.21 2.46
CA ASN A 51 -2.05 13.55 2.52
C ASN A 51 -1.84 15.08 2.54
N PHE A 52 -2.54 15.83 1.70
CA PHE A 52 -2.47 17.29 1.71
C PHE A 52 -2.95 17.88 3.05
N ALA A 53 -4.06 17.36 3.60
CA ALA A 53 -4.64 17.87 4.85
C ALA A 53 -3.79 17.56 6.10
N PHE A 54 -3.18 16.37 6.16
CA PHE A 54 -2.61 15.86 7.41
C PHE A 54 -1.09 15.68 7.41
N LYS A 55 -0.42 15.57 6.26
CA LYS A 55 1.01 15.28 6.20
C LYS A 55 1.85 16.36 6.88
N ASP A 56 1.57 17.63 6.61
CA ASP A 56 2.35 18.73 7.20
C ASP A 56 2.04 18.91 8.68
N LYS A 57 0.79 18.69 9.11
CA LYS A 57 0.44 18.67 10.54
C LYS A 57 1.15 17.55 11.28
N PHE A 58 1.14 16.32 10.77
CA PHE A 58 1.83 15.20 11.42
C PHE A 58 3.34 15.41 11.43
N LYS A 59 3.93 15.93 10.34
CA LYS A 59 5.35 16.29 10.33
C LYS A 59 5.67 17.35 11.37
N GLN A 60 4.86 18.40 11.48
CA GLN A 60 5.09 19.45 12.48
C GLN A 60 4.96 18.92 13.91
N ILE A 61 3.99 18.04 14.17
CA ILE A 61 3.77 17.43 15.50
C ILE A 61 4.94 16.51 15.89
N PHE A 62 5.42 15.66 14.98
CA PHE A 62 6.41 14.63 15.30
C PHE A 62 7.87 15.00 14.99
N LEU A 63 8.11 15.98 14.11
CA LEU A 63 9.44 16.44 13.69
C LEU A 63 9.69 17.92 13.99
N GLY A 64 8.73 18.63 14.61
CA GLY A 64 8.89 20.03 15.00
C GLY A 64 10.09 20.21 15.92
N GLY A 65 11.08 21.00 15.48
CA GLY A 65 12.29 21.29 16.25
C GLY A 65 13.33 20.15 16.31
N VAL A 66 13.20 19.10 15.49
CA VAL A 66 14.15 17.99 15.46
C VAL A 66 15.15 18.15 14.32
N ASP A 67 16.42 18.31 14.67
CA ASP A 67 17.50 18.40 13.69
C ASP A 67 17.97 17.03 13.20
N LYS A 68 17.91 16.83 11.88
CA LYS A 68 18.31 15.56 11.23
C LYS A 68 19.78 15.18 11.49
N ARG A 69 20.67 16.17 11.65
CA ARG A 69 22.12 15.95 11.76
C ARG A 69 22.60 15.64 13.18
N THR A 70 21.96 16.22 14.19
CA THR A 70 22.37 16.07 15.60
C THR A 70 21.57 14.98 16.32
N GLN A 71 20.32 14.71 15.90
CA GLN A 71 19.40 13.80 16.58
C GLN A 71 18.81 12.73 15.64
N PHE A 72 19.67 11.91 15.04
CA PHE A 72 19.26 10.88 14.07
C PHE A 72 18.12 9.98 14.55
N TRP A 73 18.23 9.38 15.75
CA TRP A 73 17.20 8.47 16.27
C TRP A 73 15.86 9.16 16.57
N ARG A 74 15.90 10.42 17.03
CA ARG A 74 14.70 11.24 17.27
C ARG A 74 14.03 11.58 15.95
N TYR A 75 14.81 11.97 14.94
CA TYR A 75 14.32 12.25 13.59
C TYR A 75 13.74 11.00 12.93
N PHE A 76 14.42 9.86 13.04
CA PHE A 76 13.96 8.59 12.50
C PHE A 76 12.64 8.16 13.15
N ALA A 77 12.55 8.17 14.48
CA ALA A 77 11.32 7.84 15.20
C ALA A 77 10.18 8.82 14.88
N GLY A 78 10.46 10.13 14.80
CA GLY A 78 9.46 11.14 14.44
C GLY A 78 8.94 10.97 13.02
N ASN A 79 9.81 10.59 12.08
CA ASN A 79 9.42 10.35 10.69
C ASN A 79 8.58 9.06 10.56
N LEU A 80 8.92 8.01 11.31
CA LEU A 80 8.09 6.79 11.40
C LEU A 80 6.73 7.05 12.04
N ALA A 81 6.69 7.83 13.13
CA ALA A 81 5.44 8.19 13.80
C ALA A 81 4.56 9.06 12.88
N SER A 82 5.16 10.05 12.20
CA SER A 82 4.45 10.90 11.24
C SER A 82 3.90 10.10 10.07
N GLY A 83 4.73 9.26 9.44
CA GLY A 83 4.30 8.47 8.30
C GLY A 83 3.35 7.33 8.66
N GLY A 84 3.49 6.73 9.85
CA GLY A 84 2.56 5.76 10.40
C GLY A 84 1.20 6.38 10.73
N ALA A 85 1.18 7.55 11.38
CA ALA A 85 -0.04 8.28 11.70
C ALA A 85 -0.77 8.74 10.42
N ALA A 86 -0.05 9.35 9.47
CA ALA A 86 -0.62 9.74 8.18
C ALA A 86 -1.18 8.54 7.40
N GLY A 87 -0.44 7.42 7.40
CA GLY A 87 -0.89 6.16 6.80
C GLY A 87 -2.14 5.61 7.45
N ALA A 88 -2.19 5.56 8.79
CA ALA A 88 -3.35 5.10 9.55
C ALA A 88 -4.58 5.99 9.29
N THR A 89 -4.43 7.32 9.33
CA THR A 89 -5.52 8.26 9.00
C THR A 89 -6.03 8.06 7.58
N SER A 90 -5.14 7.87 6.60
CA SER A 90 -5.57 7.59 5.23
C SER A 90 -6.34 6.27 5.12
N LEU A 91 -5.83 5.22 5.77
CA LEU A 91 -6.50 3.93 5.81
C LEU A 91 -7.86 4.01 6.49
N CYS A 92 -8.06 4.85 7.52
CA CYS A 92 -9.39 4.99 8.14
C CYS A 92 -10.51 5.28 7.12
N PHE A 93 -10.22 5.99 6.03
CA PHE A 93 -11.21 6.30 4.99
C PHE A 93 -11.12 5.34 3.79
N VAL A 94 -9.92 4.92 3.41
CA VAL A 94 -9.67 4.24 2.14
C VAL A 94 -9.63 2.71 2.29
N TYR A 95 -9.51 2.20 3.51
CA TYR A 95 -9.41 0.76 3.77
C TYR A 95 -10.59 -0.07 3.22
N PRO A 96 -11.87 0.36 3.31
CA PRO A 96 -12.98 -0.40 2.74
C PRO A 96 -12.83 -0.61 1.23
N VAL A 97 -12.34 0.39 0.50
CA VAL A 97 -12.08 0.31 -0.95
C VAL A 97 -10.96 -0.69 -1.25
N ASP A 98 -9.90 -0.69 -0.45
CA ASP A 98 -8.81 -1.68 -0.56
C ASP A 98 -9.28 -3.11 -0.25
N PHE A 99 -10.13 -3.25 0.76
CA PHE A 99 -10.74 -4.51 1.14
C PHE A 99 -11.58 -5.06 -0.03
N ALA A 100 -12.49 -4.24 -0.58
CA ALA A 100 -13.33 -4.66 -1.69
C ALA A 100 -12.53 -5.03 -2.93
N ARG A 101 -11.46 -4.28 -3.23
CA ARG A 101 -10.52 -4.60 -4.32
C ARG A 101 -9.88 -5.97 -4.14
N THR A 102 -9.44 -6.28 -2.92
CA THR A 102 -8.78 -7.56 -2.60
C THR A 102 -9.75 -8.72 -2.79
N ARG A 103 -10.98 -8.60 -2.25
CA ARG A 103 -12.04 -9.61 -2.42
C ARG A 103 -12.41 -9.83 -3.88
N LEU A 104 -12.59 -8.75 -4.65
CA LEU A 104 -12.90 -8.82 -6.08
C LEU A 104 -11.76 -9.41 -6.92
N ALA A 105 -10.50 -9.20 -6.53
CA ALA A 105 -9.36 -9.79 -7.21
C ALA A 105 -9.23 -11.30 -6.93
N ALA A 106 -9.69 -11.74 -5.75
CA ALA A 106 -9.75 -13.16 -5.40
C ALA A 106 -10.98 -13.87 -5.99
N ASP A 107 -12.05 -13.14 -6.32
CA ASP A 107 -13.24 -13.66 -6.98
C ASP A 107 -12.97 -13.99 -8.46
N VAL A 108 -12.54 -15.23 -8.71
CA VAL A 108 -12.22 -15.77 -10.05
C VAL A 108 -13.42 -16.41 -10.76
N GLY A 109 -14.65 -16.26 -10.24
CA GLY A 109 -15.85 -16.89 -10.80
C GLY A 109 -16.12 -16.50 -12.26
N LYS A 110 -16.51 -17.46 -13.10
CA LYS A 110 -16.71 -17.27 -14.55
C LYS A 110 -18.11 -16.70 -14.85
N ALA A 111 -18.37 -15.50 -14.32
CA ALA A 111 -19.59 -14.70 -14.53
C ALA A 111 -20.92 -15.32 -14.03
N GLY A 112 -21.89 -14.46 -13.72
CA GLY A 112 -23.21 -14.89 -13.23
C GLY A 112 -23.17 -15.44 -11.80
N ALA A 113 -23.83 -16.59 -11.58
CA ALA A 113 -24.03 -17.21 -10.27
C ALA A 113 -22.75 -17.76 -9.61
N GLU A 114 -21.66 -17.90 -10.35
CA GLU A 114 -20.36 -18.33 -9.81
C GLU A 114 -19.55 -17.19 -9.15
N ARG A 115 -19.95 -15.93 -9.32
CA ARG A 115 -19.24 -14.79 -8.71
C ARG A 115 -19.81 -14.48 -7.34
N GLU A 116 -18.92 -14.33 -6.36
CA GLU A 116 -19.29 -13.95 -5.00
C GLU A 116 -19.80 -12.50 -4.97
N PHE A 117 -19.24 -11.63 -5.81
CA PHE A 117 -19.56 -10.20 -5.86
C PHE A 117 -19.84 -9.70 -7.29
N ARG A 118 -20.89 -8.90 -7.46
CA ARG A 118 -21.25 -8.27 -8.75
C ARG A 118 -20.38 -7.04 -9.06
N GLY A 119 -19.78 -6.43 -8.05
CA GLY A 119 -18.92 -5.26 -8.16
C GLY A 119 -18.48 -4.71 -6.80
N LEU A 120 -17.84 -3.54 -6.79
CA LEU A 120 -17.28 -2.93 -5.57
C LEU A 120 -18.36 -2.53 -4.56
N GLY A 121 -19.42 -1.85 -5.01
CA GLY A 121 -20.54 -1.47 -4.13
C GLY A 121 -21.27 -2.69 -3.57
N ASP A 122 -21.47 -3.73 -4.39
CA ASP A 122 -22.09 -4.99 -3.96
C ASP A 122 -21.24 -5.71 -2.90
N CYS A 123 -19.91 -5.76 -3.10
CA CYS A 123 -18.98 -6.30 -2.11
C CYS A 123 -19.04 -5.56 -0.77
N LEU A 124 -19.04 -4.22 -0.80
CA LEU A 124 -19.11 -3.41 0.42
C LEU A 124 -20.44 -3.61 1.15
N VAL A 125 -21.57 -3.58 0.44
CA VAL A 125 -22.90 -3.74 1.03
C VAL A 125 -23.10 -5.14 1.59
N LYS A 126 -22.66 -6.18 0.86
CA LYS A 126 -22.82 -7.59 1.28
C LYS A 126 -22.03 -7.88 2.55
N ILE A 127 -20.79 -7.42 2.62
CA ILE A 127 -19.93 -7.60 3.80
C ILE A 127 -20.39 -6.72 4.97
N TYR A 128 -20.84 -5.50 4.71
CA TYR A 128 -21.44 -4.65 5.75
C TYR A 128 -22.68 -5.30 6.36
N LYS A 129 -23.50 -5.99 5.56
CA LYS A 129 -24.67 -6.73 6.06
C LYS A 129 -24.30 -8.00 6.84
N SER A 130 -23.18 -8.67 6.52
CA SER A 130 -22.77 -9.90 7.21
C SER A 130 -21.99 -9.64 8.50
N ASP A 131 -21.00 -8.75 8.44
CA ASP A 131 -19.96 -8.57 9.48
C ASP A 131 -19.83 -7.11 9.95
N VAL A 132 -20.73 -6.24 9.49
CA VAL A 132 -20.80 -4.83 9.87
C VAL A 132 -19.46 -4.14 9.53
N ILE A 133 -19.07 -3.14 10.31
CA ILE A 133 -17.84 -2.36 10.13
C ILE A 133 -16.61 -3.21 10.43
N LYS A 134 -16.70 -4.16 11.37
CA LYS A 134 -15.56 -4.99 11.76
C LYS A 134 -15.05 -5.86 10.60
N GLY A 135 -15.96 -6.36 9.75
CA GLY A 135 -15.60 -7.10 8.55
C GLY A 135 -14.85 -6.26 7.51
N LEU A 136 -15.24 -4.99 7.32
CA LEU A 136 -14.61 -4.10 6.33
C LEU A 136 -13.19 -3.68 6.73
N TYR A 137 -12.88 -3.66 8.04
CA TYR A 137 -11.57 -3.25 8.58
C TYR A 137 -10.71 -4.42 9.09
N GLN A 138 -11.07 -5.66 8.75
CA GLN A 138 -10.26 -6.85 9.04
C GLN A 138 -8.85 -6.71 8.47
N GLY A 139 -7.83 -6.81 9.33
CA GLY A 139 -6.41 -6.64 8.97
C GLY A 139 -5.84 -5.23 9.16
N PHE A 140 -6.63 -4.26 9.62
CA PHE A 140 -6.20 -2.85 9.76
C PHE A 140 -4.95 -2.68 10.62
N ASN A 141 -4.91 -3.31 11.80
CA ASN A 141 -3.77 -3.20 12.73
C ASN A 141 -2.47 -3.73 12.11
N VAL A 142 -2.52 -4.88 11.42
CA VAL A 142 -1.35 -5.47 10.75
C VAL A 142 -0.91 -4.58 9.60
N SER A 143 -1.85 -3.93 8.91
CA SER A 143 -1.50 -2.96 7.88
C SER A 143 -0.74 -1.76 8.41
N VAL A 144 -1.14 -1.20 9.56
CA VAL A 144 -0.46 -0.03 10.13
C VAL A 144 0.96 -0.41 10.54
N GLN A 145 1.13 -1.59 11.15
CA GLN A 145 2.45 -2.14 11.47
C GLN A 145 3.30 -2.33 10.20
N GLY A 146 2.71 -2.89 9.14
CA GLY A 146 3.37 -3.08 7.85
C GLY A 146 3.86 -1.75 7.23
N ILE A 147 3.06 -0.67 7.34
CA ILE A 147 3.47 0.67 6.87
C ILE A 147 4.68 1.18 7.66
N ILE A 148 4.68 1.04 8.98
CA ILE A 148 5.78 1.51 9.83
C ILE A 148 7.06 0.72 9.50
N ILE A 149 6.97 -0.60 9.35
CA ILE A 149 8.12 -1.46 9.00
C ILE A 149 8.64 -1.14 7.59
N TYR A 150 7.74 -0.97 6.64
CA TYR A 150 8.10 -0.56 5.28
C TYR A 150 8.86 0.77 5.28
N GLN A 151 8.36 1.78 6.01
CA GLN A 151 9.03 3.07 6.11
C GLN A 151 10.39 2.96 6.82
N ALA A 152 10.47 2.19 7.90
CA ALA A 152 11.72 1.97 8.62
C ALA A 152 12.79 1.33 7.74
N ALA A 153 12.43 0.26 7.02
CA ALA A 153 13.32 -0.40 6.08
C ALA A 153 13.68 0.53 4.92
N TYR A 154 12.70 1.24 4.34
CA TYR A 154 12.94 2.18 3.25
C TYR A 154 13.94 3.27 3.64
N PHE A 155 13.70 3.99 4.75
CA PHE A 155 14.60 5.06 5.19
C PHE A 155 15.97 4.53 5.62
N GLY A 156 16.02 3.39 6.34
CA GLY A 156 17.27 2.80 6.78
C GLY A 156 18.17 2.37 5.61
N ILE A 157 17.60 1.67 4.62
CA ILE A 157 18.33 1.22 3.43
C ILE A 157 18.68 2.42 2.55
N TYR A 158 17.77 3.38 2.38
CA TYR A 158 18.01 4.57 1.55
C TYR A 158 19.11 5.47 2.11
N ASP A 159 19.13 5.73 3.42
CA ASP A 159 20.19 6.53 4.05
C ASP A 159 21.55 5.80 3.99
N THR A 160 21.56 4.47 4.09
CA THR A 160 22.77 3.66 3.91
C THR A 160 23.26 3.70 2.46
N ALA A 161 22.36 3.49 1.50
CA ALA A 161 22.67 3.55 0.06
C ALA A 161 23.22 4.93 -0.33
N LYS A 162 22.67 6.02 0.22
CA LYS A 162 23.17 7.38 -0.01
C LYS A 162 24.60 7.60 0.51
N ARG A 163 24.99 6.99 1.62
CA ARG A 163 26.35 7.09 2.17
C ARG A 163 27.37 6.32 1.35
N MET A 164 26.93 5.27 0.64
CA MET A 164 27.79 4.44 -0.20
C MET A 164 27.95 5.00 -1.63
N LEU A 165 27.24 6.06 -1.99
CA LEU A 165 27.33 6.69 -3.32
C LEU A 165 28.39 7.79 -3.34
N PRO A 166 29.43 7.69 -4.19
CA PRO A 166 30.53 8.66 -4.23
C PRO A 166 30.13 10.06 -4.71
N ASP A 167 29.17 10.19 -5.65
CA ASP A 167 28.74 11.50 -6.15
C ASP A 167 27.32 11.49 -6.76
N PRO A 168 26.29 12.01 -6.07
CA PRO A 168 24.91 11.97 -6.54
C PRO A 168 24.63 12.81 -7.80
N LYS A 169 25.50 13.76 -8.15
CA LYS A 169 25.30 14.70 -9.28
C LYS A 169 25.86 14.19 -10.62
N ASN A 170 26.79 13.23 -10.61
CA ASN A 170 27.41 12.66 -11.82
C ASN A 170 27.00 11.20 -12.08
N THR A 171 26.02 10.68 -11.35
CA THR A 171 25.52 9.32 -11.55
C THR A 171 24.69 9.21 -12.82
N HIS A 172 25.01 8.23 -13.67
CA HIS A 172 24.24 7.89 -14.86
C HIS A 172 22.76 7.67 -14.49
N ILE A 173 21.83 8.12 -15.35
CA ILE A 173 20.37 8.07 -15.11
C ILE A 173 19.87 6.69 -14.67
N VAL A 174 20.50 5.64 -15.19
CA VAL A 174 20.22 4.23 -14.84
C VAL A 174 20.51 3.93 -13.36
N ILE A 175 21.62 4.44 -12.81
CA ILE A 175 21.99 4.20 -11.41
C ILE A 175 21.05 4.98 -10.47
N SER A 176 20.73 6.22 -10.83
CA SER A 176 19.75 7.05 -10.12
C SER A 176 18.35 6.43 -10.10
N TRP A 177 18.00 5.63 -11.12
CA TRP A 177 16.76 4.86 -11.16
C TRP A 177 16.85 3.55 -10.37
N MET A 178 17.93 2.79 -10.53
CA MET A 178 18.10 1.46 -9.91
C MET A 178 18.13 1.50 -8.39
N ILE A 179 18.75 2.52 -7.79
CA ILE A 179 18.92 2.60 -6.33
C ILE A 179 17.56 2.69 -5.61
N PRO A 180 16.66 3.63 -5.96
CA PRO A 180 15.29 3.63 -5.44
C PRO A 180 14.53 2.32 -5.67
N GLN A 181 14.73 1.65 -6.81
CA GLN A 181 14.07 0.36 -7.08
C GLN A 181 14.58 -0.74 -6.14
N THR A 182 15.89 -0.85 -5.95
CA THR A 182 16.49 -1.82 -5.04
C THR A 182 16.04 -1.56 -3.60
N VAL A 183 16.07 -0.30 -3.15
CA VAL A 183 15.58 0.09 -1.81
C VAL A 183 14.10 -0.30 -1.65
N THR A 184 13.26 0.00 -2.64
CA THR A 184 11.82 -0.31 -2.62
C THR A 184 11.57 -1.81 -2.60
N ALA A 185 12.34 -2.59 -3.37
CA ALA A 185 12.24 -4.05 -3.39
C ALA A 185 12.58 -4.66 -2.04
N PHE A 186 13.70 -4.24 -1.42
CA PHE A 186 14.09 -4.74 -0.09
C PHE A 186 13.14 -4.29 1.03
N ALA A 187 12.70 -3.03 1.01
CA ALA A 187 11.70 -2.53 1.96
C ALA A 187 10.38 -3.30 1.83
N GLY A 188 9.94 -3.52 0.58
CA GLY A 188 8.78 -4.31 0.24
C GLY A 188 8.89 -5.74 0.77
N LEU A 189 10.00 -6.43 0.49
CA LEU A 189 10.28 -7.78 1.00
C LEU A 189 10.25 -7.85 2.52
N THR A 190 10.84 -6.87 3.21
CA THR A 190 10.87 -6.82 4.68
C THR A 190 9.47 -6.69 5.27
N SER A 191 8.62 -5.86 4.65
CA SER A 191 7.22 -5.68 5.09
C SER A 191 6.26 -6.75 4.57
N TYR A 192 6.69 -7.61 3.63
CA TYR A 192 5.81 -8.51 2.89
C TYR A 192 5.03 -9.50 3.76
N PRO A 193 5.63 -10.09 4.83
CA PRO A 193 4.87 -10.95 5.75
C PRO A 193 3.64 -10.27 6.38
N PHE A 194 3.71 -8.96 6.66
CA PHE A 194 2.58 -8.18 7.17
C PHE A 194 1.51 -7.98 6.10
N ASP A 195 1.91 -7.81 4.85
CA ASP A 195 1.00 -7.72 3.71
C ASP A 195 0.26 -9.05 3.49
N THR A 196 0.96 -10.19 3.58
CA THR A 196 0.35 -11.52 3.50
C THR A 196 -0.70 -11.72 4.58
N VAL A 197 -0.36 -11.45 5.85
CA VAL A 197 -1.32 -11.61 6.95
C VAL A 197 -2.50 -10.64 6.82
N ARG A 198 -2.25 -9.39 6.40
CA ARG A 198 -3.33 -8.43 6.09
C ARG A 198 -4.29 -9.03 5.06
N HIS A 199 -3.78 -9.56 3.95
CA HIS A 199 -4.60 -10.13 2.89
C HIS A 199 -5.35 -11.40 3.34
N CYS A 200 -4.71 -12.29 4.11
CA CYS A 200 -5.36 -13.47 4.68
C CYS A 200 -6.53 -13.08 5.60
N MET A 201 -6.36 -12.04 6.43
CA MET A 201 -7.42 -11.51 7.29
C MET A 201 -8.57 -10.90 6.48
N MET A 202 -8.29 -10.15 5.41
CA MET A 202 -9.34 -9.63 4.52
C MET A 202 -10.18 -10.75 3.89
N MET A 203 -9.59 -11.93 3.65
CA MET A 203 -10.30 -13.08 3.10
C MET A 203 -11.21 -13.79 4.12
N GLN A 204 -11.13 -13.47 5.41
CA GLN A 204 -12.03 -14.04 6.44
C GLN A 204 -13.39 -13.35 6.53
N SER A 205 -13.48 -12.09 6.11
CA SER A 205 -14.75 -11.36 6.14
C SER A 205 -15.78 -12.00 5.22
N GLY A 206 -16.99 -12.26 5.72
CA GLY A 206 -18.05 -12.98 5.03
C GLY A 206 -18.11 -14.48 5.33
N CYS A 207 -17.05 -15.07 5.88
CA CYS A 207 -17.03 -16.48 6.29
C CYS A 207 -17.79 -16.67 7.61
N LYS A 208 -18.58 -17.75 7.71
CA LYS A 208 -19.37 -18.07 8.92
C LYS A 208 -19.03 -19.45 9.44
N GLY A 209 -19.01 -19.60 10.76
CA GLY A 209 -18.86 -20.91 11.42
C GLY A 209 -17.51 -21.58 11.11
N THR A 210 -17.57 -22.77 10.52
CA THR A 210 -16.41 -23.64 10.24
C THR A 210 -15.50 -23.12 9.12
N ASP A 211 -15.96 -22.17 8.31
CA ASP A 211 -15.16 -21.59 7.22
C ASP A 211 -14.18 -20.50 7.70
N ILE A 212 -14.24 -20.13 9.00
CA ILE A 212 -13.33 -19.17 9.59
C ILE A 212 -12.00 -19.86 9.89
N MET A 213 -11.01 -19.62 9.03
CA MET A 213 -9.65 -20.14 9.17
C MET A 213 -8.84 -19.35 10.20
N TYR A 214 -9.08 -18.04 10.36
CA TYR A 214 -8.32 -17.17 11.25
C TYR A 214 -9.23 -16.33 12.14
N THR A 215 -9.02 -16.46 13.46
CA THR A 215 -9.80 -15.70 14.46
C THR A 215 -9.25 -14.28 14.68
N GLY A 216 -7.98 -14.06 14.35
CA GLY A 216 -7.29 -12.80 14.54
C GLY A 216 -5.91 -12.79 13.88
N ALA A 217 -5.27 -11.62 13.87
CA ALA A 217 -3.97 -11.44 13.24
C ALA A 217 -2.90 -12.39 13.83
N LEU A 218 -2.83 -12.51 15.16
CA LEU A 218 -1.87 -13.37 15.84
C LEU A 218 -2.12 -14.87 15.56
N ASP A 219 -3.39 -15.26 15.49
CA ASP A 219 -3.79 -16.62 15.09
C ASP A 219 -3.40 -16.90 13.64
N CYS A 220 -3.60 -15.93 12.75
CA CYS A 220 -3.16 -16.00 11.35
C CYS A 220 -1.64 -16.17 11.22
N TRP A 221 -0.85 -15.35 11.92
CA TRP A 221 0.60 -15.50 12.00
C TRP A 221 1.01 -16.90 12.47
N ARG A 222 0.40 -17.39 13.55
CA ARG A 222 0.73 -18.68 14.14
C ARG A 222 0.37 -19.85 13.21
N LYS A 223 -0.82 -19.84 12.62
CA LYS A 223 -1.31 -20.89 11.72
C LYS A 223 -0.51 -20.93 10.42
N ILE A 224 -0.25 -19.79 9.79
CA ILE A 224 0.60 -19.76 8.58
C ILE A 224 2.00 -20.33 8.89
N ALA A 225 2.61 -19.90 10.01
CA ALA A 225 3.93 -20.39 10.39
C ALA A 225 3.94 -21.89 10.69
N ARG A 226 2.87 -22.43 11.28
CA ARG A 226 2.76 -23.85 11.67
C ARG A 226 2.37 -24.76 10.51
N ASP A 227 1.38 -24.36 9.72
CA ASP A 227 0.70 -25.21 8.75
C ASP A 227 1.33 -25.11 7.35
N GLU A 228 1.81 -23.93 6.97
CA GLU A 228 2.42 -23.68 5.65
C GLU A 228 3.94 -23.39 5.70
N GLY A 229 4.46 -23.08 6.89
CA GLY A 229 5.87 -22.78 7.14
C GLY A 229 6.29 -21.34 6.81
N GLY A 230 7.50 -20.96 7.23
CA GLY A 230 8.01 -19.58 7.10
C GLY A 230 8.11 -19.03 5.67
N LYS A 231 8.19 -19.91 4.66
CA LYS A 231 8.21 -19.50 3.24
C LYS A 231 6.83 -19.02 2.74
N ALA A 232 5.75 -19.41 3.41
CA ALA A 232 4.39 -19.06 3.02
C ALA A 232 4.14 -17.55 3.08
N PHE A 233 4.77 -16.86 4.03
CA PHE A 233 4.74 -15.39 4.14
C PHE A 233 5.32 -14.66 2.93
N PHE A 234 6.04 -15.34 2.04
CA PHE A 234 6.65 -14.75 0.85
C PHE A 234 6.01 -15.23 -0.46
N LYS A 235 4.86 -15.94 -0.38
CA LYS A 235 4.10 -16.34 -1.57
C LYS A 235 3.63 -15.08 -2.32
N GLY A 236 4.16 -14.88 -3.53
CA GLY A 236 3.86 -13.72 -4.37
C GLY A 236 4.82 -12.53 -4.20
N ALA A 237 5.82 -12.62 -3.31
CA ALA A 237 6.78 -11.53 -3.08
C ALA A 237 7.53 -11.12 -4.35
N TRP A 238 7.97 -12.11 -5.13
CA TRP A 238 8.64 -11.88 -6.41
C TRP A 238 7.74 -11.17 -7.43
N SER A 239 6.48 -11.62 -7.56
CA SER A 239 5.48 -10.98 -8.41
C SER A 239 5.21 -9.54 -7.97
N ASN A 240 5.23 -9.26 -6.66
CA ASN A 240 5.06 -7.92 -6.14
C ASN A 240 6.26 -7.00 -6.46
N VAL A 241 7.49 -7.52 -6.38
CA VAL A 241 8.71 -6.78 -6.76
C VAL A 241 8.68 -6.44 -8.24
N LEU A 242 8.39 -7.41 -9.12
CA LEU A 242 8.27 -7.17 -10.56
C LEU A 242 7.18 -6.15 -10.87
N ARG A 243 6.05 -6.23 -10.15
CA ARG A 243 4.96 -5.26 -10.31
C ARG A 243 5.38 -3.84 -9.92
N GLY A 244 6.15 -3.69 -8.83
CA GLY A 244 6.68 -2.42 -8.37
C GLY A 244 7.67 -1.81 -9.37
N MET A 245 8.63 -2.62 -9.83
CA MET A 245 9.64 -2.19 -10.80
C MET A 245 9.01 -1.83 -12.15
N GLY A 246 8.09 -2.65 -12.66
CA GLY A 246 7.37 -2.36 -13.90
C GLY A 246 6.54 -1.09 -13.81
N GLY A 247 5.89 -0.85 -12.66
CA GLY A 247 5.11 0.36 -12.43
C GLY A 247 5.98 1.62 -12.42
N ALA A 248 7.14 1.57 -11.77
CA ALA A 248 8.10 2.66 -11.76
C ALA A 248 8.75 2.90 -13.13
N PHE A 249 9.02 1.83 -13.88
CA PHE A 249 9.56 1.92 -15.23
C PHE A 249 8.57 2.63 -16.18
N VAL A 250 7.28 2.30 -16.10
CA VAL A 250 6.24 2.95 -16.90
C VAL A 250 6.09 4.44 -16.56
N LEU A 251 6.28 4.82 -15.29
CA LEU A 251 6.28 6.23 -14.90
C LEU A 251 7.46 6.99 -15.52
N VAL A 252 8.65 6.40 -15.53
CA VAL A 252 9.83 7.01 -16.15
C VAL A 252 9.73 7.10 -17.67
N LEU A 253 9.00 6.19 -18.32
CA LEU A 253 8.71 6.29 -19.74
C LEU A 253 7.62 7.33 -20.07
N TYR A 254 6.86 7.77 -19.06
CA TYR A 254 5.78 8.74 -19.21
C TYR A 254 6.23 10.19 -18.95
N ASP A 255 7.22 10.37 -18.08
CA ASP A 255 7.96 11.63 -17.88
C ASP A 255 8.89 11.94 -19.06
#